data_AF-A0A2W0AGS5-F1
#
_entry.id   AF-A0A2W0AGS5-F1
#
_cell.length_a   1.000
_cell.length_b   1.000
_cell.length_c   1.000
_cell.angle_alpha   90.00
_cell.angle_beta   90.00
_cell.angle_gamma   90.00
#
_symmetry.space_group_name_H-M   'P 1'
#
loop_
_entity.id
_entity.type
_entity.pdbx_description
1 polymer ?
#
loop_
_entity_poly.entity_id
_entity_poly.type
_entity_poly.pdbx_seq_one_letter_code
_entity_poly.pdbx_strand_id
1 'polypeptide(L)'
;MRQTNENTSVKLKLVMLFDWRKQIYCICSHNLTPEDASQQVTELRRDGLPAFTVDQRSRHLHDDAEECAACRADVQQCVNPTPALERRKLEFRR
;
A
#
# COMPACT_ATOMS: atom_id res chain seq x y z
N MET A 1 -34.94 -3.91 -12.47
CA MET A 1 -33.65 -3.46 -13.04
C MET A 1 -32.73 -3.09 -11.89
N ARG A 2 -31.50 -3.62 -11.89
CA ARG A 2 -30.60 -3.64 -10.72
C ARG A 2 -30.24 -2.23 -10.24
N GLN A 3 -30.54 -1.94 -8.98
CA GLN A 3 -29.88 -0.89 -8.22
C GLN A 3 -28.44 -1.34 -7.96
N THR A 4 -27.45 -0.49 -8.22
CA THR A 4 -26.17 -0.48 -7.49
C THR A 4 -25.72 0.97 -7.36
N ASN A 5 -26.33 1.65 -6.40
CA ASN A 5 -25.64 2.74 -5.70
C ASN A 5 -24.56 2.07 -4.84
N GLU A 6 -23.38 1.86 -5.39
CA GLU A 6 -22.21 1.53 -4.58
C GLU A 6 -21.16 2.61 -4.83
N ASN A 7 -21.29 3.69 -4.07
CA ASN A 7 -20.17 4.57 -3.75
C ASN A 7 -19.23 3.83 -2.79
N THR A 8 -18.76 2.65 -3.21
CA THR A 8 -17.73 1.89 -2.53
C THR A 8 -16.43 2.62 -2.83
N SER A 9 -15.92 3.36 -1.86
CA SER A 9 -14.54 3.84 -1.90
C SER A 9 -13.65 2.63 -2.17
N VAL A 10 -13.21 2.47 -3.42
CA VAL A 10 -12.46 1.29 -3.87
C VAL A 10 -11.19 1.24 -3.05
N LYS A 11 -11.09 0.26 -2.14
CA LYS A 11 -9.91 0.08 -1.28
C LYS A 11 -8.80 -0.53 -2.12
N LEU A 12 -8.05 0.31 -2.80
CA LEU A 12 -6.95 -0.14 -3.65
C LEU A 12 -5.73 -0.45 -2.80
N LYS A 13 -4.96 -1.44 -3.27
CA LYS A 13 -3.71 -1.89 -2.67
C LYS A 13 -2.61 -1.89 -3.73
N LEU A 14 -1.40 -1.72 -3.25
CA LEU A 14 -0.19 -2.06 -3.99
C LEU A 14 0.62 -3.11 -3.21
N VAL A 15 1.38 -3.91 -3.93
CA VAL A 15 2.25 -4.95 -3.38
C VAL A 15 3.70 -4.56 -3.59
N MET A 16 4.49 -4.66 -2.52
CA MET A 16 5.92 -4.37 -2.56
C MET A 16 6.74 -5.49 -1.91
N LEU A 17 7.96 -5.66 -2.37
CA LEU A 17 9.01 -6.39 -1.67
C LEU A 17 9.83 -5.41 -0.85
N PHE A 18 10.22 -5.79 0.36
CA PHE A 18 11.06 -4.96 1.23
C PHE A 18 12.22 -5.76 1.84
N ASP A 19 13.45 -5.34 1.55
CA ASP A 19 14.64 -5.83 2.24
C ASP A 19 15.04 -4.83 3.33
N TRP A 20 14.69 -5.14 4.57
CA TRP A 20 15.00 -4.32 5.74
C TRP A 20 16.50 -4.18 6.02
N ARG A 21 17.33 -5.12 5.57
CA ARG A 21 18.79 -5.07 5.81
C ARG A 21 19.45 -4.03 4.92
N LYS A 22 18.98 -3.94 3.68
CA LYS A 22 19.48 -2.98 2.68
C LYS A 22 18.64 -1.70 2.60
N GLN A 23 17.49 -1.65 3.28
CA GLN A 23 16.51 -0.55 3.22
C GLN A 23 16.08 -0.26 1.76
N ILE A 24 15.95 -1.32 0.96
CA ILE A 24 15.51 -1.23 -0.44
C ILE A 24 14.13 -1.85 -0.58
N TYR A 25 13.32 -1.28 -1.48
CA TYR A 25 12.02 -1.82 -1.85
C TYR A 25 11.89 -1.93 -3.36
N CYS A 26 11.01 -2.82 -3.79
CA CYS A 26 10.57 -2.94 -5.19
C CYS A 26 9.04 -3.04 -5.19
N ILE A 27 8.39 -2.34 -6.13
CA ILE A 27 6.93 -2.32 -6.24
C ILE A 27 6.53 -3.31 -7.33
N CYS A 28 5.79 -4.35 -6.97
CA CYS A 28 5.45 -5.43 -7.90
C CYS A 28 4.17 -5.13 -8.68
N SER A 29 3.18 -4.53 -8.02
CA SER A 29 1.86 -4.30 -8.60
C SER A 29 1.12 -3.21 -7.85
N HIS A 30 0.20 -2.54 -8.54
CA HIS A 30 -0.65 -1.49 -8.00
C HIS A 30 -2.08 -1.65 -8.50
N ASN A 31 -3.01 -0.80 -8.04
CA ASN A 31 -4.43 -0.84 -8.43
C ASN A 31 -5.12 -2.18 -8.13
N LEU A 32 -4.59 -2.96 -7.17
CA LEU A 32 -5.16 -4.25 -6.82
C LEU A 32 -6.34 -4.09 -5.86
N THR A 33 -7.29 -5.00 -5.95
CA THR A 33 -8.27 -5.19 -4.89
C THR A 33 -7.58 -5.76 -3.64
N PRO A 34 -8.18 -5.65 -2.45
CA PRO A 34 -7.64 -6.28 -1.24
C PRO A 34 -7.44 -7.80 -1.40
N GLU A 35 -8.36 -8.45 -2.11
CA GLU A 35 -8.33 -9.89 -2.37
C GLU A 35 -7.17 -10.26 -3.29
N ASP A 36 -7.01 -9.56 -4.42
CA ASP A 36 -5.92 -9.81 -5.38
C ASP A 36 -4.55 -9.54 -4.74
N ALA A 37 -4.43 -8.45 -3.97
CA ALA A 37 -3.19 -8.14 -3.25
C ALA A 37 -2.85 -9.20 -2.20
N SER A 38 -3.86 -9.73 -1.49
CA SER A 38 -3.67 -10.81 -0.52
C SER A 38 -3.19 -12.11 -1.19
N GLN A 39 -3.78 -12.45 -2.33
CA GLN A 39 -3.38 -13.60 -3.12
C GLN A 39 -1.93 -13.46 -3.60
N GLN A 40 -1.57 -12.33 -4.20
CA GLN A 40 -0.22 -12.10 -4.71
C GLN A 40 0.83 -12.12 -3.58
N VAL A 41 0.53 -11.50 -2.42
CA VAL A 41 1.44 -11.57 -1.26
C VAL A 41 1.62 -13.00 -0.76
N THR A 42 0.57 -13.81 -0.78
CA THR A 42 0.65 -15.23 -0.39
C THR A 42 1.57 -16.01 -1.32
N GLU A 43 1.45 -15.79 -2.62
CA GLU A 43 2.32 -16.42 -3.64
C GLU A 43 3.78 -16.00 -3.47
N LEU A 44 4.06 -14.70 -3.38
CA LEU A 44 5.43 -14.20 -3.19
C LEU A 44 6.06 -14.72 -1.88
N ARG A 45 5.28 -14.78 -0.79
CA ARG A 45 5.77 -15.31 0.48
C ARG A 45 6.02 -16.81 0.44
N ARG A 46 5.23 -17.57 -0.32
CA ARG A 46 5.49 -19.00 -0.56
C ARG A 46 6.83 -19.20 -1.26
N ASP A 47 7.21 -18.28 -2.12
CA ASP A 47 8.50 -18.28 -2.82
C ASP A 47 9.65 -17.71 -1.97
N GLY A 48 9.40 -17.42 -0.69
CA GLY A 48 10.40 -16.94 0.27
C GLY A 48 10.70 -15.43 0.17
N LEU A 49 9.90 -14.67 -0.59
CA LEU A 49 10.10 -13.24 -0.78
C LEU A 49 9.42 -12.42 0.34
N PRO A 50 10.06 -11.34 0.83
CA PRO A 50 9.52 -10.49 1.88
C PRO A 50 8.48 -9.52 1.31
N ALA A 51 7.29 -10.04 0.98
CA ALA A 51 6.20 -9.28 0.36
C ALA A 51 5.23 -8.67 1.38
N PHE A 52 4.77 -7.44 1.08
CA PHE A 52 3.86 -6.64 1.90
C PHE A 52 2.83 -5.92 1.03
N THR A 53 1.68 -5.60 1.62
CA THR A 53 0.67 -4.72 1.02
C THR A 53 0.78 -3.31 1.59
N VAL A 54 0.51 -2.31 0.75
CA VAL A 54 0.40 -0.89 1.15
C VAL A 54 -0.96 -0.37 0.68
N ASP A 55 -1.58 0.48 1.51
CA ASP A 55 -2.81 1.18 1.16
C ASP A 55 -2.55 2.17 0.02
N GLN A 56 -3.31 2.03 -1.06
CA GLN A 56 -3.27 2.94 -2.19
C GLN A 56 -4.46 3.89 -2.11
N ARG A 57 -4.20 5.19 -2.16
CA ARG A 57 -5.23 6.22 -1.90
C ARG A 57 -6.18 6.45 -3.07
N SER A 58 -5.69 6.22 -4.27
CA SER A 58 -6.40 6.52 -5.51
C SER A 58 -5.90 5.61 -6.61
N ARG A 59 -6.66 5.46 -7.70
CA ARG A 59 -6.20 4.66 -8.84
C ARG A 59 -5.02 5.36 -9.53
N HIS A 60 -3.92 4.65 -9.72
CA HIS A 60 -2.76 5.13 -10.44
C HIS A 60 -2.92 4.86 -11.93
N LEU A 61 -2.52 5.82 -12.77
CA LEU A 61 -2.71 5.77 -14.22
C LEU A 61 -1.48 5.25 -14.97
N HIS A 62 -0.36 5.07 -14.28
CA HIS A 62 0.85 4.54 -14.89
C HIS A 62 0.66 3.03 -15.15
N ASP A 63 1.21 2.51 -16.25
CA ASP A 63 1.09 1.07 -16.54
C ASP A 63 2.08 0.25 -15.71
N ASP A 64 3.30 0.77 -15.54
CA ASP A 64 4.34 0.13 -14.72
C ASP A 64 4.25 0.62 -13.27
N ALA A 65 4.12 -0.31 -12.32
CA ALA A 65 4.06 -0.03 -10.89
C ALA A 65 5.41 0.40 -10.30
N GLU A 66 6.54 -0.06 -10.84
CA GLU A 66 7.89 0.25 -10.34
C GLU A 66 8.30 1.69 -10.71
N GLU A 67 7.91 2.14 -11.89
CA GLU A 67 8.13 3.50 -12.38
C GLU A 67 7.06 4.50 -11.90
N CYS A 68 5.98 4.01 -11.30
CA CYS A 68 4.88 4.86 -10.84
C CYS A 68 5.29 5.76 -9.66
N ALA A 69 5.43 7.06 -9.92
CA ALA A 69 5.74 8.06 -8.90
C ALA A 69 4.71 8.09 -7.74
N ALA A 70 3.43 7.84 -8.03
CA ALA A 70 2.39 7.78 -7.01
C ALA A 70 2.55 6.56 -6.09
N CYS A 71 2.92 5.40 -6.64
CA CYS A 71 3.23 4.21 -5.83
C CYS A 71 4.43 4.48 -4.90
N ARG A 72 5.48 5.13 -5.41
CA ARG A 72 6.64 5.51 -4.59
C ARG A 72 6.26 6.44 -3.44
N ALA A 73 5.36 7.39 -3.69
CA ALA A 73 4.86 8.30 -2.66
C ALA A 73 4.03 7.56 -1.58
N ASP A 74 3.14 6.63 -1.99
CA ASP A 74 2.37 5.82 -1.05
C ASP A 74 3.28 4.91 -0.19
N VAL A 75 4.28 4.27 -0.80
CA VAL A 75 5.29 3.48 -0.08
C VAL A 75 6.09 4.35 0.89
N GLN A 76 6.58 5.52 0.44
CA GLN A 76 7.37 6.42 1.27
C GLN A 76 6.63 6.87 2.52
N GLN A 77 5.33 7.15 2.43
CA GLN A 77 4.52 7.53 3.59
C GLN A 77 4.26 6.36 4.55
N CYS A 78 4.25 5.13 4.03
CA CYS A 78 4.12 3.93 4.84
C CYS A 78 5.42 3.61 5.60
N VAL A 79 6.58 3.68 4.92
CA VAL A 79 7.88 3.33 5.51
C VAL A 79 8.46 4.45 6.38
N ASN A 80 8.17 5.71 6.05
CA ASN A 80 8.53 6.88 6.86
C ASN A 80 7.25 7.55 7.34
N PRO A 81 6.58 7.03 8.38
CA PRO A 81 5.48 7.75 8.99
C PRO A 81 6.07 9.07 9.50
N THR A 82 5.68 10.19 8.89
CA THR A 82 6.03 11.52 9.39
C THR A 82 5.66 11.52 10.88
N PRO A 83 6.61 11.80 11.80
CA PRO A 83 6.29 11.78 13.21
C PRO A 83 5.14 12.77 13.41
N ALA A 84 4.03 12.24 13.89
CA ALA A 84 2.82 13.00 14.13
C ALA A 84 3.07 13.97 15.28
N LEU A 85 3.77 15.08 14.98
CA LEU A 85 3.85 16.26 15.83
C LEU A 85 2.46 16.92 16.00
N GLU A 86 1.45 16.41 15.28
CA GLU A 86 0.03 16.66 15.49
C GLU A 86 -0.78 15.38 15.83
N ARG A 87 -0.20 14.36 16.49
CA ARG A 87 -0.99 13.45 17.34
C ARG A 87 -1.46 14.29 18.52
N ARG A 88 -2.49 15.10 18.29
CA ARG A 88 -3.16 15.91 19.30
C ARG A 88 -3.39 15.06 20.55
N LYS A 89 -3.02 15.65 21.68
CA LYS A 89 -3.20 15.20 23.06
C LYS A 89 -2.09 14.24 23.52
N LEU A 90 -1.20 14.60 24.44
CA LEU A 90 -1.52 15.30 25.70
C LEU A 90 -2.80 14.73 26.36
N GLU A 91 -3.13 13.46 26.12
CA GLU A 91 -4.20 12.73 26.81
C GLU A 91 -3.65 11.85 27.95
N PHE A 92 -2.43 12.15 28.41
CA PHE A 92 -1.89 11.73 29.70
C PHE A 92 -1.24 12.91 30.42
N ARG A 93 -1.98 14.03 30.54
CA ARG A 93 -1.75 15.00 31.61
C ARG A 93 -3.05 15.24 32.38
N ARG A 94 -3.43 14.26 33.19
CA ARG A 94 -3.66 14.43 34.64
C ARG A 94 -3.87 13.07 35.30
#